data_AF-A0AAN8YUU6-F1
#
_entry.id   AF-A0AAN8YUU6-F1
#
_cell.length_a   1.000
_cell.length_b   1.000
_cell.length_c   1.000
_cell.angle_alpha   90.00
_cell.angle_beta   90.00
_cell.angle_gamma   90.00
#
_symmetry.space_group_name_H-M   'P 1'
#
loop_
_entity.id
_entity.type
_entity.pdbx_description
1 polymer ?
#
loop_
_entity_poly.entity_id
_entity_poly.type
_entity_poly.pdbx_seq_one_letter_code
_entity_poly.pdbx_strand_id
1 'polypeptide(L)'
;MAIKRLPLFFFLSFVLLSATLCLGYERDPEREKLEQCRLQFQQQARSKGEQRECEQRCQKQYEEQHGQKEEEKGRREDPREDPRVKLEKCRRQCQQQAQSREKQRECEQRCQQKYEERQQGRGNRQEEERNNPYYFSSQSFQTVIRNQEGQVLALPKFTKKSDLLRHIERYRLGVCEANPHAFVIPHHLDSETILFVVQGRGTITLVKQNKRESFNIERGDVLKVDAGTTMYVINRDSNERVRTVSVAQSQNVPGDTKIYFGAGGENPETFYKTFSDEVLEAAFNTPSDRLQKLFGKQTQGAAVKATEEQIKALTQHAQSSKGGKSKGEGPFNLLQSRPVHSNKFGQFFEVTPNDCKDLQDLDSSVSFVKINQGGMMAPFFNSKSTKIVYVVEGNGCFEMACPHVASQSQGSQTRKGVTESTSYKKLYAHLSRGDALVIPAGHPVTFIADQNQNLQLVSFGINAQNNKRNFLAGQENVLNQLEKEAKELSFNTRAEEVEEIFKNQKDSYFVAGPKEFEEREEKGGRGQRLSSILDFAAF
;
A
#
# COMPACT_ATOMS: atom_id res chain seq x y z
N MET A 1 62.34 25.62 35.05
CA MET A 1 60.98 25.32 35.55
C MET A 1 60.16 24.81 34.38
N ALA A 2 60.21 23.53 34.03
CA ALA A 2 59.53 22.41 34.68
C ALA A 2 58.01 22.41 34.45
N ILE A 3 57.54 21.46 33.60
CA ILE A 3 56.42 20.53 33.86
C ILE A 3 55.00 21.16 33.78
N LYS A 4 53.98 20.69 33.03
CA LYS A 4 53.64 19.35 32.52
C LYS A 4 52.57 19.45 31.40
N ARG A 5 52.63 18.51 30.46
CA ARG A 5 51.53 18.07 29.60
C ARG A 5 50.44 17.33 30.41
N LEU A 6 49.25 17.23 29.80
CA LEU A 6 48.04 16.39 30.03
C LEU A 6 46.82 17.04 30.75
N PRO A 7 45.57 16.59 30.48
CA PRO A 7 45.10 15.73 29.39
C PRO A 7 43.86 16.20 28.62
N LEU A 8 43.83 15.72 27.37
CA LEU A 8 42.71 15.54 26.45
C LEU A 8 41.66 14.53 26.99
N PHE A 9 41.13 14.71 28.22
CA PHE A 9 40.20 13.75 28.85
C PHE A 9 38.83 14.33 29.24
N PHE A 10 38.56 15.62 29.01
CA PHE A 10 37.30 16.24 29.43
C PHE A 10 36.19 16.33 28.37
N PHE A 11 36.47 15.97 27.11
CA PHE A 11 35.45 15.98 26.04
C PHE A 11 34.99 14.59 25.59
N LEU A 12 35.58 13.49 26.09
CA LEU A 12 35.10 12.14 25.82
C LEU A 12 34.09 11.60 26.85
N SER A 13 33.89 12.26 28.00
CA SER A 13 32.95 11.80 29.03
C SER A 13 31.49 12.25 28.81
N PHE A 14 31.25 13.27 27.98
CA PHE A 14 29.87 13.72 27.68
C PHE A 14 29.26 13.06 26.43
N VAL A 15 30.10 12.48 25.56
CA VAL A 15 29.65 11.75 24.36
C VAL A 15 29.25 10.31 24.68
N LEU A 16 29.71 9.74 25.81
CA LEU A 16 29.30 8.41 26.28
C LEU A 16 28.07 8.43 27.21
N LEU A 17 27.56 9.60 27.63
CA LEU A 17 26.38 9.73 28.48
C LEU A 17 25.09 10.15 27.74
N SER A 18 25.17 10.44 26.45
CA SER A 18 23.99 10.72 25.59
C SER A 18 23.71 9.63 24.55
N ALA A 19 24.62 8.66 24.38
CA ALA A 19 24.48 7.56 23.42
C ALA A 19 23.71 6.32 23.97
N THR A 20 23.22 6.36 25.21
CA THR A 20 22.44 5.25 25.82
C THR A 20 20.94 5.53 25.98
N LEU A 21 20.41 6.64 25.45
CA LEU A 21 19.00 7.03 25.64
C LEU A 21 18.12 6.98 24.38
N CYS A 22 18.58 6.40 23.27
CA CYS A 22 17.76 6.25 22.04
C CYS A 22 17.86 4.86 21.39
N LEU A 23 17.90 3.80 22.20
CA LEU A 23 17.34 2.51 21.78
C LEU A 23 16.00 2.37 22.47
N GLY A 24 14.92 2.66 21.74
CA GLY A 24 13.57 2.28 22.14
C GLY A 24 13.48 0.77 22.17
N TYR A 25 13.99 0.17 23.24
CA TYR A 25 13.74 -1.22 23.60
C TYR A 25 12.25 -1.29 23.92
N GLU A 26 11.46 -1.99 23.10
CA GLU A 26 10.10 -2.37 23.49
C GLU A 26 10.21 -3.04 24.86
N ARG A 27 9.76 -2.33 25.90
CA ARG A 27 9.82 -2.82 27.28
C ARG A 27 8.82 -3.94 27.38
N ASP A 28 9.32 -5.15 27.63
CA ASP A 28 8.50 -6.32 27.85
C ASP A 28 7.63 -6.10 29.11
N PRO A 29 6.29 -6.01 28.97
CA PRO A 29 5.39 -5.77 30.09
C PRO A 29 5.44 -6.88 31.15
N GLU A 30 5.96 -8.06 30.83
CA GLU A 30 6.13 -9.14 31.82
C GLU A 30 7.41 -8.99 32.64
N ARG A 31 8.44 -8.39 32.04
CA ARG A 31 9.65 -7.98 32.75
C ARG A 31 9.37 -6.84 33.73
N GLU A 32 8.46 -5.93 33.38
CA GLU A 32 7.93 -4.92 34.30
C GLU A 32 7.16 -5.55 35.47
N LYS A 33 6.36 -6.60 35.23
CA LYS A 33 5.69 -7.35 36.31
C LYS A 33 6.68 -8.05 37.24
N LEU A 34 7.77 -8.59 36.70
CA LEU A 34 8.84 -9.19 37.51
C LEU A 34 9.55 -8.14 38.37
N GLU A 35 9.86 -6.97 37.80
CA GLU A 35 10.44 -5.85 38.54
C GLU A 35 9.49 -5.32 39.63
N GLN A 36 8.19 -5.21 39.33
CA GLN A 36 7.17 -4.84 40.31
C GLN A 36 7.04 -5.89 41.43
N CYS A 37 7.04 -7.18 41.12
CA CYS A 37 7.05 -8.26 42.12
C CYS A 37 8.25 -8.13 43.07
N ARG A 38 9.45 -7.88 42.53
CA ARG A 38 10.66 -7.69 43.33
C ARG A 38 10.61 -6.44 44.20
N LEU A 39 10.12 -5.32 43.66
CA LEU A 39 10.02 -4.04 44.37
C LEU A 39 8.98 -4.07 45.51
N GLN A 40 7.84 -4.72 45.27
CA GLN A 40 6.74 -4.77 46.24
C GLN A 40 7.12 -5.53 47.51
N PHE A 41 7.94 -6.58 47.38
CA PHE A 41 8.39 -7.38 48.52
C PHE A 41 9.72 -6.92 49.14
N GLN A 42 10.55 -6.17 48.42
CA GLN A 42 11.69 -5.45 49.01
C GLN A 42 11.27 -4.49 50.13
N GLN A 43 10.05 -3.96 50.05
CA GLN A 43 9.47 -3.09 51.09
C GLN A 43 8.91 -3.85 52.30
N GLN A 44 8.74 -5.19 52.21
CA GLN A 44 8.12 -6.02 53.24
C GLN A 44 9.10 -6.98 53.95
N ALA A 45 10.25 -7.27 53.37
CA ALA A 45 11.24 -8.22 53.92
C ALA A 45 11.93 -7.65 55.18
N ARG A 46 12.03 -8.45 56.25
CA ARG A 46 12.69 -8.05 57.52
C ARG A 46 14.08 -8.65 57.68
N SER A 47 14.50 -9.58 56.81
CA SER A 47 15.85 -10.14 56.77
C SER A 47 16.36 -10.39 55.34
N LYS A 48 17.70 -10.47 55.19
CA LYS A 48 18.35 -10.79 53.90
C LYS A 48 18.04 -12.21 53.40
N GLY A 49 17.64 -13.13 54.28
CA GLY A 49 17.25 -14.50 53.93
C GLY A 49 15.90 -14.54 53.21
N GLU A 50 14.90 -13.87 53.78
CA GLU A 50 13.55 -13.73 53.20
C GLU A 50 13.59 -13.00 51.84
N GLN A 51 14.51 -12.05 51.68
CA GLN A 51 14.70 -11.30 50.45
C GLN A 51 15.15 -12.21 49.28
N ARG A 52 16.05 -13.16 49.55
CA ARG A 52 16.54 -14.12 48.54
C ARG A 52 15.49 -15.15 48.16
N GLU A 53 14.73 -15.63 49.13
CA GLU A 53 13.65 -16.61 48.90
C GLU A 53 12.52 -16.01 48.07
N CYS A 54 12.19 -14.74 48.32
CA CYS A 54 11.23 -13.99 47.52
C CYS A 54 11.72 -13.74 46.08
N GLU A 55 13.00 -13.39 45.91
CA GLU A 55 13.57 -13.14 44.58
C GLU A 55 13.54 -14.41 43.73
N GLN A 56 13.85 -15.57 44.33
CA GLN A 56 13.72 -16.87 43.68
C GLN A 56 12.27 -17.19 43.32
N ARG A 57 11.29 -16.83 44.16
CA ARG A 57 9.87 -17.09 43.90
C ARG A 57 9.29 -16.25 42.77
N CYS A 58 9.59 -14.94 42.72
CA CYS A 58 9.19 -14.08 41.60
C CYS A 58 9.87 -14.54 40.30
N GLN A 59 11.15 -14.94 40.36
CA GLN A 59 11.89 -15.45 39.21
C GLN A 59 11.29 -16.75 38.66
N LYS A 60 10.93 -17.68 39.55
CA LYS A 60 10.31 -18.96 39.17
C LYS A 60 8.94 -18.78 38.51
N GLN A 61 8.10 -17.87 39.01
CA GLN A 61 6.81 -17.54 38.38
C GLN A 61 6.98 -16.92 36.99
N TYR A 62 8.00 -16.07 36.81
CA TYR A 62 8.33 -15.52 35.51
C TYR A 62 8.78 -16.61 34.53
N GLU A 63 9.66 -17.52 34.97
CA GLU A 63 10.14 -18.64 34.15
C GLU A 63 9.00 -19.62 33.76
N GLU A 64 8.06 -19.90 34.66
CA GLU A 64 6.89 -20.75 34.37
C GLU A 64 5.94 -20.11 33.34
N GLN A 65 5.67 -18.81 33.43
CA GLN A 65 4.80 -18.09 32.48
C GLN A 65 5.48 -17.86 31.13
N HIS A 66 6.79 -17.60 31.12
CA HIS A 66 7.56 -17.37 29.91
C HIS A 66 7.86 -18.69 29.17
N GLY A 67 8.11 -19.79 29.90
CA GLY A 67 8.27 -21.13 29.35
C GLY A 67 7.02 -21.65 28.65
N GLN A 68 5.82 -21.39 29.19
CA GLN A 68 4.55 -21.76 28.54
C GLN A 68 4.30 -21.01 27.22
N LYS A 69 4.71 -19.74 27.12
CA LYS A 69 4.60 -18.95 25.87
C LYS A 69 5.61 -19.37 24.80
N GLU A 70 6.81 -19.82 25.20
CA GLU A 70 7.80 -20.36 24.27
C GLU A 70 7.41 -21.75 23.75
N GLU A 71 6.80 -22.60 24.58
CA GLU A 71 6.22 -23.88 24.13
C GLU A 71 5.01 -23.70 23.19
N GLU A 72 4.17 -22.67 23.40
CA GLU A 72 3.08 -22.32 22.46
C GLU A 72 3.59 -21.76 21.12
N LYS A 73 4.73 -21.03 21.12
CA LYS A 73 5.39 -20.59 19.88
C LYS A 73 6.11 -21.73 19.15
N GLY A 74 6.68 -22.70 19.88
CA GLY A 74 7.38 -23.86 19.31
C GLY A 74 6.47 -24.93 18.68
N ARG A 75 5.16 -24.91 18.97
CA ARG A 75 4.17 -25.86 18.41
C ARG A 75 3.37 -25.33 17.21
N ARG A 76 3.54 -24.06 16.81
CA ARG A 76 2.87 -23.52 15.62
C ARG A 76 3.75 -23.71 14.40
N GLU A 77 3.23 -24.42 13.39
CA GLU A 77 3.83 -24.43 12.05
C GLU A 77 3.92 -22.99 11.54
N ASP A 78 5.11 -22.52 11.14
CA ASP A 78 5.25 -21.21 10.52
C ASP A 78 4.51 -21.24 9.16
N PRO A 79 3.46 -20.43 8.96
CA PRO A 79 2.73 -20.38 7.70
C PRO A 79 3.63 -20.06 6.50
N ARG A 80 4.75 -19.35 6.73
CA ARG A 80 5.65 -18.81 5.68
C ARG A 80 6.85 -19.69 5.36
N GLU A 81 7.04 -20.80 6.06
CA GLU A 81 8.15 -21.70 5.75
C GLU A 81 8.01 -22.23 4.31
N ASP A 82 9.09 -22.10 3.52
CA ASP A 82 9.10 -22.51 2.10
C ASP A 82 8.50 -23.91 2.00
N PRO A 83 7.50 -24.15 1.13
CA PRO A 83 6.90 -25.47 0.98
C PRO A 83 7.93 -26.58 0.77
N ARG A 84 9.08 -26.28 0.15
CA ARG A 84 10.20 -27.22 -0.01
C ARG A 84 10.83 -27.56 1.34
N VAL A 85 11.06 -26.56 2.18
CA VAL A 85 11.57 -26.74 3.54
C VAL A 85 10.54 -27.48 4.41
N LYS A 86 9.24 -27.18 4.28
CA LYS A 86 8.17 -27.93 4.95
C LYS A 86 8.15 -29.40 4.51
N LEU A 87 8.31 -29.68 3.20
CA LEU A 87 8.42 -31.04 2.68
C LEU A 87 9.64 -31.76 3.24
N GLU A 88 10.80 -31.10 3.29
CA GLU A 88 12.02 -31.67 3.88
C GLU A 88 11.86 -31.99 5.37
N LYS A 89 11.26 -31.08 6.15
CA LYS A 89 10.96 -31.33 7.56
C LYS A 89 9.99 -32.49 7.75
N CYS A 90 8.92 -32.56 6.96
CA CYS A 90 7.96 -33.66 6.99
C CYS A 90 8.63 -35.01 6.69
N ARG A 91 9.48 -35.06 5.65
CA ARG A 91 10.25 -36.27 5.32
C ARG A 91 11.22 -36.67 6.44
N ARG A 92 11.93 -35.71 7.04
CA ARG A 92 12.81 -35.97 8.19
C ARG A 92 12.04 -36.52 9.40
N GLN A 93 10.85 -36.01 9.68
CA GLN A 93 9.99 -36.54 10.74
C GLN A 93 9.52 -37.97 10.43
N CYS A 94 9.13 -38.25 9.19
CA CYS A 94 8.81 -39.62 8.77
C CYS A 94 9.98 -40.59 8.97
N GLN A 95 11.20 -40.15 8.66
CA GLN A 95 12.42 -40.95 8.88
C GLN A 95 12.70 -41.24 10.37
N GLN A 96 12.43 -40.28 11.24
CA GLN A 96 12.67 -40.41 12.69
C GLN A 96 11.60 -41.23 13.42
N GLN A 97 10.36 -41.23 12.93
CA GLN A 97 9.21 -41.85 13.59
C GLN A 97 8.78 -43.21 12.98
N ALA A 98 9.45 -43.66 11.92
CA ALA A 98 9.07 -44.88 11.22
C ALA A 98 9.39 -46.15 12.03
N GLN A 99 8.34 -46.94 12.28
CA GLN A 99 8.46 -48.28 12.91
C GLN A 99 8.85 -49.38 11.90
N SER A 100 8.70 -49.13 10.60
CA SER A 100 9.09 -50.04 9.51
C SER A 100 9.37 -49.25 8.22
N ARG A 101 10.14 -49.83 7.29
CA ARG A 101 10.44 -49.21 5.97
C ARG A 101 9.17 -48.93 5.15
N GLU A 102 8.14 -49.74 5.31
CA GLU A 102 6.87 -49.58 4.60
C GLU A 102 6.08 -48.38 5.13
N LYS A 103 5.93 -48.26 6.46
CA LYS A 103 5.31 -47.08 7.09
C LYS A 103 6.07 -45.77 6.82
N GLN A 104 7.39 -45.84 6.71
CA GLN A 104 8.21 -44.69 6.31
C GLN A 104 7.84 -44.20 4.90
N ARG A 105 7.75 -45.13 3.94
CA ARG A 105 7.41 -44.81 2.55
C ARG A 105 6.01 -44.22 2.43
N GLU A 106 5.02 -44.77 3.12
CA GLU A 106 3.66 -44.22 3.14
C GLU A 106 3.62 -42.81 3.73
N CYS A 107 4.38 -42.56 4.80
CA CYS A 107 4.48 -41.24 5.42
C CYS A 107 5.14 -40.22 4.46
N GLU A 108 6.26 -40.58 3.83
CA GLU A 108 6.96 -39.73 2.86
C GLU A 108 6.10 -39.46 1.61
N GLN A 109 5.34 -40.44 1.12
CA GLN A 109 4.37 -40.26 0.04
C GLN A 109 3.27 -39.26 0.43
N ARG A 110 2.73 -39.35 1.64
CA ARG A 110 1.74 -38.38 2.14
C ARG A 110 2.32 -36.96 2.27
N CYS A 111 3.59 -36.82 2.68
CA CYS A 111 4.28 -35.53 2.67
C CYS A 111 4.40 -34.97 1.24
N GLN A 112 4.76 -35.82 0.28
CA GLN A 112 4.90 -35.45 -1.14
C GLN A 112 3.56 -35.03 -1.74
N GLN A 113 2.50 -35.80 -1.51
CA GLN A 113 1.15 -35.50 -1.99
C GLN A 113 0.66 -34.15 -1.45
N LYS A 114 0.83 -33.88 -0.15
CA LYS A 114 0.50 -32.57 0.44
C LYS A 114 1.28 -31.42 -0.19
N TYR A 115 2.55 -31.64 -0.54
CA TYR A 115 3.35 -30.62 -1.23
C TYR A 115 2.81 -30.36 -2.64
N GLU A 116 2.51 -31.41 -3.41
CA GLU A 116 1.98 -31.31 -4.77
C GLU A 116 0.60 -30.64 -4.80
N GLU A 117 -0.31 -31.02 -3.89
CA GLU A 117 -1.62 -30.37 -3.72
C GLU A 117 -1.47 -28.87 -3.41
N ARG A 118 -0.50 -28.49 -2.56
CA ARG A 118 -0.18 -27.08 -2.27
C ARG A 118 0.40 -26.35 -3.49
N GLN A 119 1.27 -26.98 -4.27
CA GLN A 119 1.82 -26.38 -5.49
C GLN A 119 0.73 -26.19 -6.55
N GLN A 120 -0.15 -27.18 -6.71
CA GLN A 120 -1.28 -27.09 -7.62
C GLN A 120 -2.26 -26.00 -7.17
N GLY A 121 -2.57 -25.90 -5.88
CA GLY A 121 -3.38 -24.83 -5.31
C GLY A 121 -2.76 -23.44 -5.51
N ARG A 122 -1.44 -23.31 -5.35
CA ARG A 122 -0.71 -22.05 -5.67
C ARG A 122 -0.78 -21.70 -7.16
N GLY A 123 -0.62 -22.68 -8.04
CA GLY A 123 -0.73 -22.50 -9.49
C GLY A 123 -2.12 -22.00 -9.89
N ASN A 124 -3.19 -22.64 -9.39
CA ASN A 124 -4.56 -22.23 -9.65
C ASN A 124 -4.85 -20.80 -9.15
N ARG A 125 -4.34 -20.43 -7.98
CA ARG A 125 -4.50 -19.06 -7.45
C ARG A 125 -3.80 -18.01 -8.31
N GLN A 126 -2.57 -18.29 -8.73
CA GLN A 126 -1.86 -17.38 -9.64
C GLN A 126 -2.61 -17.21 -10.96
N GLU A 127 -3.27 -18.26 -11.44
CA GLU A 127 -4.13 -18.18 -12.61
C GLU A 127 -5.40 -17.35 -12.36
N GLU A 128 -6.08 -17.55 -11.22
CA GLU A 128 -7.24 -16.74 -10.81
C GLU A 128 -6.89 -15.25 -10.66
N GLU A 129 -5.76 -14.95 -10.03
CA GLU A 129 -5.23 -13.58 -9.89
C GLU A 129 -4.88 -12.98 -11.26
N ARG A 130 -4.26 -13.77 -12.14
CA ARG A 130 -3.95 -13.33 -13.52
C ARG A 130 -5.22 -13.05 -14.32
N ASN A 131 -6.28 -13.83 -14.10
CA ASN A 131 -7.58 -13.69 -14.73
C ASN A 131 -8.47 -12.62 -14.08
N ASN A 132 -8.09 -12.09 -12.92
CA ASN A 132 -8.80 -11.00 -12.26
C ASN A 132 -8.60 -9.69 -13.06
N PRO A 133 -9.66 -9.11 -13.67
CA PRO A 133 -9.52 -7.94 -14.52
C PRO A 133 -9.19 -6.66 -13.74
N TYR A 134 -9.36 -6.69 -12.42
CA TYR A 134 -9.18 -5.55 -11.53
C TYR A 134 -7.84 -5.58 -10.78
N TYR A 135 -7.04 -6.64 -10.92
CA TYR A 135 -5.73 -6.79 -10.28
C TYR A 135 -4.59 -6.63 -11.30
N PHE A 136 -3.59 -5.85 -10.89
CA PHE A 136 -2.37 -5.59 -11.64
C PHE A 136 -1.19 -5.83 -10.71
N SER A 137 -0.46 -6.94 -10.92
CA SER A 137 0.77 -7.17 -10.17
C SER A 137 1.81 -6.09 -10.49
N SER A 138 2.79 -5.92 -9.61
CA SER A 138 3.95 -5.03 -9.83
C SER A 138 4.66 -5.26 -11.17
N GLN A 139 4.63 -6.49 -11.70
CA GLN A 139 5.19 -6.85 -13.02
C GLN A 139 4.38 -6.32 -14.21
N SER A 140 3.14 -5.86 -13.98
CA SER A 140 2.30 -5.26 -15.01
C SER A 140 2.75 -3.85 -15.40
N PHE A 141 3.57 -3.20 -14.57
CA PHE A 141 4.11 -1.89 -14.86
C PHE A 141 5.19 -1.94 -15.95
N GLN A 142 5.10 -1.02 -16.91
CA GLN A 142 6.06 -0.86 -17.99
C GLN A 142 7.02 0.28 -17.66
N THR A 143 8.31 0.07 -17.93
CA THR A 143 9.31 1.12 -17.84
C THR A 143 9.09 2.14 -18.95
N VAL A 144 8.74 3.37 -18.57
CA VAL A 144 8.61 4.51 -19.48
C VAL A 144 9.96 5.22 -19.62
N ILE A 145 10.66 5.40 -18.50
CA ILE A 145 12.01 5.96 -18.44
C ILE A 145 12.83 5.15 -17.45
N ARG A 146 14.10 4.88 -17.79
CA ARG A 146 15.07 4.33 -16.84
C ARG A 146 16.47 4.82 -17.18
N ASN A 147 17.20 5.26 -16.17
CA ASN A 147 18.64 5.47 -16.22
C ASN A 147 19.26 5.23 -14.83
N GLN A 148 20.53 5.61 -14.64
CA GLN A 148 21.26 5.35 -13.39
C GLN A 148 20.69 6.12 -12.19
N GLU A 149 20.02 7.25 -12.42
CA GLU A 149 19.55 8.16 -11.37
C GLU A 149 18.06 8.00 -11.04
N GLY A 150 17.33 7.19 -11.80
CA GLY A 150 15.92 6.97 -11.53
C GLY A 150 15.18 6.15 -12.58
N GLN A 151 13.90 5.98 -12.34
CA GLN A 151 12.99 5.33 -13.27
C GLN A 151 11.56 5.84 -13.14
N VAL A 152 10.83 5.77 -14.24
CA VAL A 152 9.39 6.01 -14.30
C VAL A 152 8.74 4.75 -14.83
N LEU A 153 7.80 4.22 -14.06
CA LEU A 153 7.00 3.06 -14.39
C LEU A 153 5.55 3.49 -14.60
N ALA A 154 4.83 2.90 -15.55
CA ALA A 154 3.41 3.13 -15.73
C ALA A 154 2.67 1.85 -16.08
N LEU A 155 1.47 1.66 -15.54
CA LEU A 155 0.59 0.60 -16.02
C LEU A 155 0.18 0.86 -17.47
N PRO A 156 0.01 -0.16 -18.32
CA PRO A 156 -0.66 -0.02 -19.61
C PRO A 156 -2.06 0.61 -19.47
N LYS A 157 -2.68 1.00 -20.59
CA LYS A 157 -4.08 1.44 -20.58
C LYS A 157 -4.95 0.36 -19.91
N PHE A 158 -5.83 0.76 -19.00
CA PHE A 158 -6.69 -0.18 -18.27
C PHE A 158 -7.54 -1.06 -19.21
N THR A 159 -7.98 -0.50 -20.33
CA THR A 159 -8.72 -1.21 -21.39
C THR A 159 -7.93 -2.31 -22.08
N LYS A 160 -6.59 -2.33 -22.01
CA LYS A 160 -5.79 -3.48 -22.48
C LYS A 160 -5.96 -4.71 -21.60
N LYS A 161 -6.34 -4.54 -20.33
CA LYS A 161 -6.57 -5.64 -19.38
C LYS A 161 -8.02 -6.15 -19.48
N SER A 162 -8.99 -5.24 -19.57
CA SER A 162 -10.41 -5.60 -19.67
C SER A 162 -11.27 -4.41 -20.14
N ASP A 163 -12.29 -4.70 -20.96
CA ASP A 163 -13.32 -3.73 -21.35
C ASP A 163 -14.17 -3.24 -20.17
N LEU A 164 -14.20 -3.99 -19.06
CA LEU A 164 -14.86 -3.59 -17.80
C LEU A 164 -14.24 -2.31 -17.20
N LEU A 165 -13.06 -1.91 -17.66
CA LEU A 165 -12.34 -0.72 -17.20
C LEU A 165 -12.42 0.46 -18.18
N ARG A 166 -13.31 0.40 -19.18
CA ARG A 166 -13.45 1.47 -20.18
C ARG A 166 -13.85 2.82 -19.57
N HIS A 167 -14.60 2.84 -18.47
CA HIS A 167 -14.99 4.09 -17.80
C HIS A 167 -13.81 4.87 -17.20
N ILE A 168 -12.65 4.23 -17.00
CA ILE A 168 -11.41 4.88 -16.58
C ILE A 168 -10.35 4.90 -17.70
N GLU A 169 -10.74 4.76 -18.97
CA GLU A 169 -9.81 4.67 -20.10
C GLU A 169 -8.87 5.87 -20.22
N ARG A 170 -9.29 7.05 -19.75
CA ARG A 170 -8.51 8.29 -19.78
C ARG A 170 -7.40 8.36 -18.74
N TYR A 171 -7.42 7.46 -17.75
CA TYR A 171 -6.52 7.49 -16.60
C TYR A 171 -5.36 6.50 -16.78
N ARG A 172 -4.19 6.87 -16.25
CA ARG A 172 -3.00 6.03 -16.16
C ARG A 172 -2.39 6.13 -14.77
N LEU A 173 -2.01 5.00 -14.20
CA LEU A 173 -1.28 4.94 -12.94
C LEU A 173 0.23 4.89 -13.22
N GLY A 174 0.98 5.81 -12.60
CA GLY A 174 2.42 5.93 -12.73
C GLY A 174 3.14 5.89 -11.38
N VAL A 175 4.40 5.47 -11.40
CA VAL A 175 5.33 5.51 -10.26
C VAL A 175 6.62 6.15 -10.73
N CYS A 176 7.08 7.19 -10.05
CA CYS A 176 8.36 7.83 -10.32
C CYS A 176 9.31 7.58 -9.15
N GLU A 177 10.56 7.24 -9.45
CA GLU A 177 11.63 7.02 -8.50
C GLU A 177 12.86 7.84 -8.87
N ALA A 178 13.35 8.61 -7.91
CA ALA A 178 14.57 9.41 -8.04
C ALA A 178 15.57 9.01 -6.94
N ASN A 179 16.78 8.62 -7.34
CA ASN A 179 17.86 8.27 -6.43
C ASN A 179 18.32 9.48 -5.60
N PRO A 180 19.07 9.27 -4.50
CA PRO A 180 19.66 10.38 -3.75
C PRO A 180 20.40 11.35 -4.67
N HIS A 181 20.18 12.65 -4.50
CA HIS A 181 20.77 13.72 -5.33
C HIS A 181 20.41 13.67 -6.83
N ALA A 182 19.38 12.92 -7.23
CA ALA A 182 18.93 12.90 -8.62
C ALA A 182 18.09 14.14 -8.96
N PHE A 183 18.42 14.78 -10.08
CA PHE A 183 17.67 15.86 -10.71
C PHE A 183 16.95 15.34 -11.95
N VAL A 184 15.61 15.34 -11.93
CA VAL A 184 14.78 15.00 -13.08
C VAL A 184 14.70 16.23 -14.00
N ILE A 185 15.11 16.05 -15.26
CA ILE A 185 15.24 17.13 -16.25
C ILE A 185 13.87 17.79 -16.52
N PRO A 186 13.81 19.12 -16.75
CA PRO A 186 12.57 19.82 -17.06
C PRO A 186 11.79 19.23 -18.23
N HIS A 187 10.54 18.87 -17.97
CA HIS A 187 9.61 18.30 -18.94
C HIS A 187 8.17 18.71 -18.64
N HIS A 188 7.28 18.57 -19.61
CA HIS A 188 5.83 18.67 -19.38
C HIS A 188 5.10 17.44 -19.89
N LEU A 189 3.88 17.23 -19.39
CA LEU A 189 2.99 16.15 -19.79
C LEU A 189 1.76 16.73 -20.49
N ASP A 190 1.20 16.01 -21.46
CA ASP A 190 -0.11 16.33 -22.06
C ASP A 190 -1.30 15.79 -21.23
N SER A 191 -1.11 15.71 -19.92
CA SER A 191 -2.08 15.15 -18.98
C SER A 191 -2.11 15.90 -17.67
N GLU A 192 -3.31 16.05 -17.12
CA GLU A 192 -3.50 16.49 -15.74
C GLU A 192 -3.01 15.41 -14.80
N THR A 193 -2.19 15.74 -13.80
CA THR A 193 -1.56 14.73 -12.94
C THR A 193 -1.78 15.04 -11.47
N ILE A 194 -2.30 14.09 -10.71
CA ILE A 194 -2.31 14.14 -9.25
C ILE A 194 -1.23 13.17 -8.77
N LEU A 195 -0.25 13.69 -8.02
CA LEU A 195 0.80 12.87 -7.40
C LEU A 195 0.62 12.80 -5.89
N PHE A 196 1.03 11.67 -5.31
CA PHE A 196 1.19 11.44 -3.88
C PHE A 196 2.63 10.98 -3.61
N VAL A 197 3.31 11.62 -2.67
CA VAL A 197 4.66 11.21 -2.26
C VAL A 197 4.56 10.05 -1.28
N VAL A 198 4.99 8.86 -1.69
CA VAL A 198 4.92 7.64 -0.86
C VAL A 198 6.18 7.42 -0.02
N GLN A 199 7.33 7.98 -0.45
CA GLN A 199 8.61 7.80 0.22
C GLN A 199 9.55 8.98 -0.05
N GLY A 200 10.39 9.32 0.93
CA GLY A 200 11.44 10.32 0.81
C GLY A 200 10.95 11.76 0.82
N ARG A 201 11.88 12.66 0.50
CA ARG A 201 11.66 14.11 0.40
C ARG A 201 12.43 14.71 -0.77
N GLY A 202 11.83 15.67 -1.45
CA GLY A 202 12.42 16.34 -2.60
C GLY A 202 11.93 17.77 -2.71
N THR A 203 12.21 18.38 -3.85
CA THR A 203 11.63 19.67 -4.23
C THR A 203 11.15 19.56 -5.67
N ILE A 204 9.87 19.83 -5.90
CA ILE A 204 9.29 19.97 -7.24
C ILE A 204 9.20 21.45 -7.59
N THR A 205 9.58 21.81 -8.80
CA THR A 205 9.38 23.16 -9.32
C THR A 205 8.49 23.13 -10.54
N LEU A 206 7.47 23.99 -10.53
CA LEU A 206 6.50 24.19 -11.60
C LEU A 206 6.79 25.51 -12.30
N VAL A 207 6.88 25.48 -13.62
CA VAL A 207 7.22 26.60 -14.49
C VAL A 207 6.08 26.79 -15.49
N LYS A 208 5.42 27.95 -15.37
CA LYS A 208 4.42 28.49 -16.30
C LYS A 208 5.01 29.75 -16.97
N GLN A 209 4.39 30.24 -18.05
CA GLN A 209 4.93 31.33 -18.89
C GLN A 209 5.53 32.52 -18.12
N ASN A 210 4.84 32.98 -17.07
CA ASN A 210 5.23 34.16 -16.29
C ASN A 210 5.41 33.85 -14.79
N LYS A 211 5.46 32.57 -14.40
CA LYS A 211 5.46 32.17 -12.99
C LYS A 211 6.29 30.92 -12.78
N ARG A 212 7.14 30.94 -11.76
CA ARG A 212 7.87 29.78 -11.27
C ARG A 212 7.59 29.60 -9.79
N GLU A 213 7.22 28.39 -9.41
CA GLU A 213 6.92 28.03 -8.03
C GLU A 213 7.65 26.75 -7.66
N SER A 214 8.34 26.77 -6.53
CA SER A 214 9.09 25.62 -6.03
C SER A 214 8.51 25.20 -4.69
N PHE A 215 8.27 23.90 -4.53
CA PHE A 215 7.68 23.32 -3.33
C PHE A 215 8.54 22.17 -2.82
N ASN A 216 8.87 22.21 -1.54
CA ASN A 216 9.42 21.08 -0.82
C ASN A 216 8.32 20.05 -0.62
N ILE A 217 8.60 18.83 -1.03
CA ILE A 217 7.68 17.70 -0.95
C ILE A 217 8.25 16.63 -0.02
N GLU A 218 7.38 15.97 0.72
CA GLU A 218 7.69 14.89 1.64
C GLU A 218 6.57 13.85 1.66
N ARG A 219 6.83 12.69 2.28
CA ARG A 219 5.85 11.61 2.40
C ARG A 219 4.50 12.14 2.91
N GLY A 220 3.43 11.82 2.17
CA GLY A 220 2.07 12.25 2.46
C GLY A 220 1.61 13.46 1.67
N ASP A 221 2.50 14.17 0.98
CA ASP A 221 2.12 15.30 0.16
C ASP A 221 1.36 14.87 -1.09
N VAL A 222 0.24 15.55 -1.34
CA VAL A 222 -0.56 15.50 -2.56
C VAL A 222 -0.34 16.80 -3.33
N LEU A 223 -0.13 16.70 -4.63
CA LEU A 223 0.01 17.85 -5.52
C LEU A 223 -0.66 17.57 -6.87
N LYS A 224 -1.45 18.52 -7.37
CA LYS A 224 -1.89 18.55 -8.76
C LYS A 224 -0.86 19.30 -9.61
N VAL A 225 -0.58 18.76 -10.78
CA VAL A 225 0.20 19.41 -11.83
C VAL A 225 -0.68 19.50 -13.08
N ASP A 226 -0.96 20.73 -13.50
CA ASP A 226 -1.79 20.99 -14.69
C ASP A 226 -1.09 20.50 -15.97
N ALA A 227 -1.87 20.05 -16.94
CA ALA A 227 -1.35 19.63 -18.24
C ALA A 227 -0.55 20.77 -18.90
N GLY A 228 0.59 20.44 -19.51
CA GLY A 228 1.49 21.40 -20.16
C GLY A 228 2.37 22.21 -19.19
N THR A 229 2.20 22.09 -17.87
CA THR A 229 3.11 22.73 -16.91
C THR A 229 4.50 22.11 -17.00
N THR A 230 5.52 22.92 -17.26
CA THR A 230 6.91 22.43 -17.26
C THR A 230 7.34 22.23 -15.81
N MET A 231 7.84 21.04 -15.48
CA MET A 231 8.25 20.69 -14.14
C MET A 231 9.62 20.02 -14.10
N TYR A 232 10.32 20.21 -12.99
CA TYR A 232 11.51 19.44 -12.65
C TYR A 232 11.50 19.09 -11.16
N VAL A 233 12.18 18.00 -10.81
CA VAL A 233 12.23 17.48 -9.44
C VAL A 233 13.68 17.29 -9.04
N ILE A 234 14.05 17.73 -7.83
CA ILE A 234 15.34 17.41 -7.22
C ILE A 234 15.13 16.57 -5.96
N ASN A 235 15.76 15.40 -5.91
CA ASN A 235 15.92 14.68 -4.65
C ASN A 235 17.04 15.36 -3.85
N ARG A 236 16.66 15.96 -2.72
CA ARG A 236 17.58 16.71 -1.85
C ARG A 236 18.19 15.87 -0.74
N ASP A 237 17.86 14.58 -0.68
CA ASP A 237 18.39 13.66 0.32
C ASP A 237 19.62 12.91 -0.19
N SER A 238 20.55 12.63 0.71
CA SER A 238 21.82 11.94 0.42
C SER A 238 21.71 10.42 0.51
N ASN A 239 20.68 9.89 1.17
CA ASN A 239 20.55 8.48 1.49
C ASN A 239 19.22 7.88 1.00
N GLU A 240 18.14 8.65 1.05
CA GLU A 240 16.81 8.16 0.71
C GLU A 240 16.40 8.47 -0.73
N ARG A 241 15.75 7.50 -1.38
CA ARG A 241 15.09 7.73 -2.68
C ARG A 241 13.78 8.50 -2.46
N VAL A 242 13.44 9.37 -3.40
CA VAL A 242 12.08 9.90 -3.52
C VAL A 242 11.27 8.96 -4.39
N ARG A 243 10.09 8.55 -3.90
CA ARG A 243 9.12 7.80 -4.69
C ARG A 243 7.77 8.50 -4.65
N THR A 244 7.19 8.71 -5.82
CA THR A 244 5.83 9.23 -5.97
C THR A 244 4.98 8.24 -6.74
N VAL A 245 3.69 8.19 -6.43
CA VAL A 245 2.67 7.50 -7.20
C VAL A 245 1.74 8.55 -7.75
N SER A 246 1.35 8.45 -9.01
CA SER A 246 0.50 9.44 -9.65
C SER A 246 -0.59 8.81 -10.49
N VAL A 247 -1.71 9.51 -10.60
CA VAL A 247 -2.72 9.25 -11.64
C VAL A 247 -2.71 10.42 -12.61
N ALA A 248 -2.50 10.09 -13.88
CA ALA A 248 -2.54 11.03 -14.99
C ALA A 248 -3.85 10.87 -15.77
N GLN A 249 -4.54 11.97 -16.04
CA GLN A 249 -5.71 12.04 -16.90
C GLN A 249 -5.32 12.68 -18.24
N SER A 250 -5.30 11.86 -19.29
CA SER A 250 -4.99 12.28 -20.67
C SER A 250 -5.96 13.34 -21.20
N GLN A 251 -5.41 14.37 -21.87
CA GLN A 251 -6.19 15.41 -22.55
C GLN A 251 -6.43 15.10 -24.03
N ASN A 252 -5.51 14.40 -24.66
CA ASN A 252 -5.56 14.06 -26.08
C ASN A 252 -6.19 12.68 -26.29
N VAL A 253 -5.38 11.67 -26.60
CA VAL A 253 -5.84 10.30 -26.84
C VAL A 253 -6.14 9.63 -25.50
N PRO A 254 -7.34 9.06 -25.28
CA PRO A 254 -7.69 8.42 -24.02
C PRO A 254 -6.67 7.38 -23.56
N GLY A 255 -6.12 7.64 -22.38
CA GLY A 255 -5.15 6.79 -21.68
C GLY A 255 -3.75 6.85 -22.29
N ASP A 256 -3.48 7.73 -23.24
CA ASP A 256 -2.12 8.01 -23.70
C ASP A 256 -1.61 9.30 -23.05
N THR A 257 -0.43 9.21 -22.47
CA THR A 257 0.26 10.34 -21.82
C THR A 257 1.67 10.37 -22.39
N LYS A 258 2.07 11.53 -22.91
CA LYS A 258 3.39 11.77 -23.49
C LYS A 258 4.19 12.71 -22.62
N ILE A 259 5.51 12.49 -22.64
CA ILE A 259 6.50 13.30 -21.93
C ILE A 259 7.24 14.13 -22.96
N TYR A 260 7.25 15.44 -22.78
CA TYR A 260 7.88 16.39 -23.69
C TYR A 260 9.08 17.04 -23.00
N PHE A 261 10.28 16.73 -23.49
CA PHE A 261 11.52 17.29 -22.97
C PHE A 261 11.90 18.56 -23.73
N GLY A 262 11.72 19.71 -23.09
CA GLY A 262 12.22 20.98 -23.62
C GLY A 262 13.68 21.21 -23.26
N ALA A 263 14.02 20.96 -21.98
CA ALA A 263 15.40 20.79 -21.56
C ALA A 263 15.83 19.35 -21.81
N GLY A 264 17.04 19.15 -22.32
CA GLY A 264 17.52 17.84 -22.73
C GLY A 264 18.62 17.97 -23.77
N GLY A 265 18.81 16.91 -24.54
CA GLY A 265 19.75 16.95 -25.64
C GLY A 265 19.57 15.78 -26.60
N GLU A 266 20.53 14.87 -26.63
CA GLU A 266 20.41 13.58 -27.31
C GLU A 266 19.63 12.56 -26.46
N ASN A 267 19.82 12.59 -25.13
CA ASN A 267 19.15 11.69 -24.22
C ASN A 267 18.83 12.38 -22.88
N PRO A 268 17.55 12.68 -22.59
CA PRO A 268 16.41 12.48 -23.47
C PRO A 268 16.49 13.42 -24.68
N GLU A 269 15.95 12.98 -25.81
CA GLU A 269 15.87 13.81 -27.01
C GLU A 269 15.01 15.04 -26.71
N THR A 270 15.57 16.23 -26.93
CA THR A 270 14.79 17.47 -26.81
C THR A 270 13.91 17.68 -28.04
N PHE A 271 12.66 18.10 -27.84
CA PHE A 271 11.76 18.38 -28.96
C PHE A 271 12.28 19.53 -29.86
N TYR A 272 13.23 20.34 -29.39
CA TYR A 272 13.84 21.39 -30.22
C TYR A 272 14.54 20.82 -31.47
N LYS A 273 15.05 19.58 -31.40
CA LYS A 273 15.69 18.90 -32.55
C LYS A 273 14.73 18.60 -33.71
N THR A 274 13.42 18.75 -33.51
CA THR A 274 12.41 18.50 -34.54
C THR A 274 12.07 19.71 -35.39
N PHE A 275 12.39 20.94 -34.92
CA PHE A 275 12.18 22.15 -35.69
C PHE A 275 13.32 22.37 -36.69
N SER A 276 13.03 23.05 -37.80
CA SER A 276 14.05 23.36 -38.80
C SER A 276 15.07 24.35 -38.25
N ASP A 277 16.29 24.27 -38.77
CA ASP A 277 17.39 25.16 -38.41
C ASP A 277 16.99 26.64 -38.60
N GLU A 278 16.29 26.98 -39.69
CA GLU A 278 15.82 28.36 -39.96
C GLU A 278 14.84 28.85 -38.89
N VAL A 279 13.93 27.97 -38.42
CA VAL A 279 12.99 28.30 -37.35
C VAL A 279 13.72 28.54 -36.04
N LEU A 280 14.69 27.69 -35.70
CA LEU A 280 15.46 27.79 -34.47
C LEU A 280 16.37 29.03 -34.48
N GLU A 281 17.04 29.32 -35.60
CA GLU A 281 17.85 30.52 -35.75
C GLU A 281 17.03 31.79 -35.58
N ALA A 282 15.87 31.86 -36.23
CA ALA A 282 14.96 32.98 -36.11
C ALA A 282 14.40 33.12 -34.68
N ALA A 283 14.00 32.01 -34.04
CA ALA A 283 13.41 32.01 -32.71
C ALA A 283 14.42 32.38 -31.61
N PHE A 284 15.66 31.87 -31.69
CA PHE A 284 16.70 32.10 -30.68
C PHE A 284 17.66 33.23 -31.05
N ASN A 285 17.54 33.81 -32.24
CA ASN A 285 18.48 34.79 -32.80
C ASN A 285 19.95 34.33 -32.63
N THR A 286 20.20 33.07 -32.96
CA THR A 286 21.48 32.37 -32.69
C THR A 286 21.79 31.43 -33.84
N PRO A 287 23.04 31.40 -34.36
CA PRO A 287 23.43 30.47 -35.43
C PRO A 287 23.17 28.98 -35.12
N SER A 288 22.76 28.21 -36.13
CA SER A 288 22.37 26.80 -36.00
C SER A 288 23.46 25.93 -35.38
N ASP A 289 24.72 26.14 -35.75
CA ASP A 289 25.86 25.37 -35.23
C ASP A 289 25.97 25.48 -33.70
N ARG A 290 25.67 26.66 -33.14
CA ARG A 290 25.64 26.86 -31.68
C ARG A 290 24.43 26.21 -31.03
N LEU A 291 23.27 26.23 -31.68
CA LEU A 291 22.04 25.60 -31.18
C LEU A 291 22.14 24.07 -31.20
N GLN A 292 22.60 23.49 -32.31
CA GLN A 292 22.88 22.07 -32.44
C GLN A 292 23.90 21.61 -31.39
N LYS A 293 24.96 22.40 -31.15
CA LYS A 293 25.92 22.11 -30.08
C LYS A 293 25.29 22.19 -28.69
N LEU A 294 24.35 23.09 -28.44
CA LEU A 294 23.66 23.20 -27.15
C LEU A 294 22.75 21.98 -26.92
N PHE A 295 21.89 21.69 -27.89
CA PHE A 295 20.93 20.58 -27.85
C PHE A 295 21.58 19.21 -28.08
N GLY A 296 22.88 19.14 -28.37
CA GLY A 296 23.64 17.87 -28.42
C GLY A 296 24.39 17.52 -27.14
N LYS A 297 24.45 18.41 -26.13
CA LYS A 297 25.32 18.21 -24.94
C LYS A 297 24.82 17.20 -23.93
N GLN A 298 23.51 17.15 -23.71
CA GLN A 298 22.93 16.30 -22.67
C GLN A 298 22.68 14.89 -23.20
N THR A 299 23.34 13.90 -22.61
CA THR A 299 23.30 12.49 -23.03
C THR A 299 23.03 11.51 -21.87
N GLN A 300 22.93 12.01 -20.64
CA GLN A 300 22.89 11.20 -19.42
C GLN A 300 21.50 10.60 -19.10
N GLY A 301 20.48 10.98 -19.87
CA GLY A 301 19.10 10.53 -19.70
C GLY A 301 18.25 11.49 -18.86
N ALA A 302 16.99 11.13 -18.63
CA ALA A 302 15.97 12.03 -18.08
C ALA A 302 16.18 12.43 -16.61
N ALA A 303 17.12 11.80 -15.91
CA ALA A 303 17.55 12.19 -14.58
C ALA A 303 19.09 12.22 -14.50
N VAL A 304 19.66 13.20 -13.82
CA VAL A 304 21.11 13.37 -13.71
C VAL A 304 21.52 13.59 -12.25
N LYS A 305 22.79 13.31 -11.94
CA LYS A 305 23.31 13.56 -10.60
C LYS A 305 23.53 15.06 -10.40
N ALA A 306 22.98 15.61 -9.33
CA ALA A 306 23.24 16.98 -8.90
C ALA A 306 24.31 17.03 -7.81
N THR A 307 25.09 18.12 -7.79
CA THR A 307 26.00 18.42 -6.67
C THR A 307 25.24 19.02 -5.49
N GLU A 308 25.84 19.01 -4.30
CA GLU A 308 25.23 19.60 -3.11
C GLU A 308 24.98 21.11 -3.28
N GLU A 309 25.88 21.82 -3.95
CA GLU A 309 25.73 23.25 -4.26
C GLU A 309 24.54 23.49 -5.19
N GLN A 310 24.37 22.65 -6.20
CA GLN A 310 23.22 22.72 -7.11
C GLN A 310 21.91 22.45 -6.38
N ILE A 311 21.88 21.43 -5.51
CA ILE A 311 20.72 21.11 -4.67
C ILE A 311 20.37 22.31 -3.78
N LYS A 312 21.36 22.89 -3.11
CA LYS A 312 21.15 24.08 -2.25
C LYS A 312 20.60 25.26 -3.05
N ALA A 313 21.14 25.53 -4.23
CA ALA A 313 20.68 26.61 -5.10
C ALA A 313 19.23 26.39 -5.59
N LEU A 314 18.87 25.16 -5.97
CA LEU A 314 17.54 24.81 -6.46
C LEU A 314 16.46 24.79 -5.36
N THR A 315 16.86 24.64 -4.10
CA THR A 315 15.94 24.50 -2.96
C THR A 315 15.80 25.76 -2.11
N GLN A 316 16.66 26.77 -2.29
CA GLN A 316 16.71 27.97 -1.46
C GLN A 316 15.39 28.76 -1.38
N HIS A 317 14.60 28.75 -2.46
CA HIS A 317 13.33 29.48 -2.55
C HIS A 317 12.09 28.57 -2.51
N ALA A 318 12.28 27.28 -2.18
CA ALA A 318 11.17 26.34 -2.14
C ALA A 318 10.31 26.54 -0.89
N GLN A 319 9.01 26.66 -1.11
CA GLN A 319 8.00 26.75 -0.06
C GLN A 319 7.78 25.37 0.56
N SER A 320 7.58 25.30 1.87
CA SER A 320 7.20 24.04 2.53
C SER A 320 5.73 23.69 2.28
N SER A 321 5.43 22.39 2.27
CA SER A 321 4.05 21.88 2.27
C SER A 321 3.26 22.45 3.45
N LYS A 322 1.99 22.79 3.21
CA LYS A 322 1.07 23.21 4.27
C LYS A 322 0.41 21.97 4.87
N GLY A 323 0.40 21.89 6.21
CA GLY A 323 -0.35 20.86 6.91
C GLY A 323 -1.86 21.12 6.86
N GLY A 324 -2.65 20.08 6.54
CA GLY A 324 -4.11 20.17 6.50
C GLY A 324 -4.70 20.74 5.19
N LYS A 325 -6.04 20.80 5.09
CA LYS A 325 -6.78 21.17 3.87
C LYS A 325 -6.32 22.53 3.31
N SER A 326 -5.67 22.54 2.15
CA SER A 326 -5.22 23.77 1.50
C SER A 326 -6.36 24.48 0.77
N LYS A 327 -6.53 25.78 1.04
CA LYS A 327 -7.40 26.70 0.27
C LYS A 327 -6.66 27.40 -0.90
N GLY A 328 -5.38 27.07 -1.14
CA GLY A 328 -4.54 27.73 -2.14
C GLY A 328 -3.63 26.78 -2.91
N GLU A 329 -2.89 27.36 -3.86
CA GLU A 329 -1.95 26.65 -4.75
C GLU A 329 -0.77 26.03 -3.96
N GLY A 330 -0.41 24.79 -4.28
CA GLY A 330 0.75 24.07 -3.72
C GLY A 330 0.40 22.73 -3.05
N PRO A 331 1.42 21.96 -2.61
CA PRO A 331 1.19 20.64 -2.03
C PRO A 331 0.52 20.74 -0.66
N PHE A 332 -0.27 19.71 -0.36
CA PHE A 332 -0.93 19.53 0.92
C PHE A 332 -0.59 18.15 1.49
N ASN A 333 -0.24 18.09 2.78
CA ASN A 333 0.08 16.80 3.41
C ASN A 333 -1.18 16.10 3.95
N LEU A 334 -1.57 14.99 3.29
CA LEU A 334 -2.71 14.17 3.66
C LEU A 334 -2.51 13.47 5.01
N LEU A 335 -1.29 13.04 5.31
CA LEU A 335 -0.98 12.27 6.52
C LEU A 335 -0.88 13.14 7.78
N GLN A 336 -0.70 14.46 7.61
CA GLN A 336 -0.78 15.43 8.70
C GLN A 336 -2.24 15.84 9.03
N SER A 337 -3.21 15.43 8.21
CA SER A 337 -4.63 15.68 8.49
C SER A 337 -5.19 14.68 9.49
N ARG A 338 -6.31 15.05 10.14
CA ARG A 338 -7.04 14.09 10.98
C ARG A 338 -7.60 12.96 10.10
N PRO A 339 -7.39 11.68 10.48
CA PRO A 339 -8.00 10.56 9.76
C PRO A 339 -9.53 10.65 9.85
N VAL A 340 -10.20 10.31 8.75
CA VAL A 340 -11.67 10.25 8.67
C VAL A 340 -12.20 9.05 9.46
N HIS A 341 -11.47 7.93 9.44
CA HIS A 341 -11.73 6.77 10.29
C HIS A 341 -10.44 6.33 10.98
N SER A 342 -10.51 6.00 12.27
CA SER A 342 -9.33 5.58 13.04
C SER A 342 -9.73 4.77 14.25
N ASN A 343 -9.05 3.65 14.48
CA ASN A 343 -9.09 2.89 15.73
C ASN A 343 -7.79 2.09 15.90
N LYS A 344 -7.75 1.13 16.83
CA LYS A 344 -6.56 0.29 17.10
C LYS A 344 -6.12 -0.61 15.93
N PHE A 345 -6.99 -0.86 14.95
CA PHE A 345 -6.71 -1.74 13.80
C PHE A 345 -6.34 -1.00 12.52
N GLY A 346 -6.55 0.31 12.45
CA GLY A 346 -6.19 1.04 11.25
C GLY A 346 -6.60 2.51 11.25
N GLN A 347 -6.13 3.19 10.20
CA GLN A 347 -6.35 4.61 9.96
C GLN A 347 -6.66 4.84 8.48
N PHE A 348 -7.62 5.71 8.22
CA PHE A 348 -8.03 6.11 6.88
C PHE A 348 -8.02 7.63 6.77
N PHE A 349 -7.26 8.14 5.79
CA PHE A 349 -7.14 9.56 5.46
C PHE A 349 -7.71 9.78 4.08
N GLU A 350 -8.46 10.87 3.86
CA GLU A 350 -8.99 11.21 2.54
C GLU A 350 -9.09 12.72 2.38
N VAL A 351 -8.75 13.18 1.19
CA VAL A 351 -9.05 14.51 0.69
C VAL A 351 -10.00 14.37 -0.49
N THR A 352 -11.06 15.17 -0.50
CA THR A 352 -12.09 15.14 -1.53
C THR A 352 -12.09 16.45 -2.33
N PRO A 353 -12.82 16.51 -3.47
CA PRO A 353 -13.08 17.76 -4.18
C PRO A 353 -13.66 18.87 -3.27
N ASN A 354 -14.41 18.51 -2.24
CA ASN A 354 -15.00 19.49 -1.32
C ASN A 354 -13.96 20.15 -0.39
N ASP A 355 -12.78 19.53 -0.26
CA ASP A 355 -11.73 19.94 0.67
C ASP A 355 -10.60 20.72 0.01
N CYS A 356 -10.35 20.46 -1.28
CA CYS A 356 -9.22 20.99 -2.02
C CYS A 356 -9.66 21.40 -3.43
N LYS A 357 -9.48 22.68 -3.77
CA LYS A 357 -9.88 23.23 -5.08
C LYS A 357 -9.17 22.54 -6.24
N ASP A 358 -7.89 22.22 -6.08
CA ASP A 358 -7.10 21.55 -7.13
C ASP A 358 -7.71 20.21 -7.53
N LEU A 359 -8.44 19.54 -6.64
CA LEU A 359 -9.09 18.26 -6.91
C LEU A 359 -10.51 18.38 -7.50
N GLN A 360 -11.08 19.60 -7.53
CA GLN A 360 -12.44 19.85 -8.04
C GLN A 360 -12.52 19.67 -9.55
N ASP A 361 -11.57 20.24 -10.29
CA ASP A 361 -11.58 20.21 -11.76
C ASP A 361 -11.53 18.78 -12.32
N LEU A 362 -10.83 17.89 -11.61
CA LEU A 362 -10.64 16.49 -12.00
C LEU A 362 -11.69 15.56 -11.40
N ASP A 363 -12.66 16.09 -10.64
CA ASP A 363 -13.59 15.34 -9.79
C ASP A 363 -12.92 14.14 -9.10
N SER A 364 -11.79 14.41 -8.43
CA SER A 364 -10.89 13.38 -7.93
C SER A 364 -10.68 13.45 -6.42
N SER A 365 -10.39 12.31 -5.81
CA SER A 365 -10.03 12.22 -4.38
C SER A 365 -8.71 11.49 -4.25
N VAL A 366 -7.98 11.78 -3.18
CA VAL A 366 -6.80 10.99 -2.79
C VAL A 366 -7.03 10.48 -1.39
N SER A 367 -6.79 9.20 -1.16
CA SER A 367 -6.87 8.60 0.16
C SER A 367 -5.69 7.71 0.47
N PHE A 368 -5.41 7.57 1.76
CA PHE A 368 -4.38 6.71 2.29
C PHE A 368 -4.98 5.83 3.39
N VAL A 369 -4.75 4.52 3.28
CA VAL A 369 -5.16 3.52 4.27
C VAL A 369 -3.90 2.95 4.92
N LYS A 370 -3.91 2.85 6.25
CA LYS A 370 -3.01 1.99 7.01
C LYS A 370 -3.86 0.98 7.77
N ILE A 371 -3.68 -0.31 7.49
CA ILE A 371 -4.26 -1.41 8.25
C ILE A 371 -3.13 -2.00 9.09
N ASN A 372 -3.33 -2.06 10.40
CA ASN A 372 -2.33 -2.64 11.30
C ASN A 372 -2.28 -4.16 11.11
N GLN A 373 -1.12 -4.75 11.39
CA GLN A 373 -0.91 -6.19 11.25
C GLN A 373 -2.02 -7.01 11.94
N GLY A 374 -2.51 -8.04 11.24
CA GLY A 374 -3.62 -8.87 11.68
C GLY A 374 -4.97 -8.14 11.74
N GLY A 375 -5.07 -6.91 11.22
CA GLY A 375 -6.31 -6.16 11.08
C GLY A 375 -6.95 -6.31 9.70
N MET A 376 -8.20 -5.88 9.59
CA MET A 376 -8.91 -5.76 8.31
C MET A 376 -9.77 -4.50 8.29
N MET A 377 -10.02 -3.95 7.10
CA MET A 377 -11.06 -2.95 6.90
C MET A 377 -12.39 -3.69 6.70
N ALA A 378 -13.41 -3.39 7.52
CA ALA A 378 -14.71 -4.03 7.44
C ALA A 378 -15.31 -3.87 6.02
N PRO A 379 -16.04 -4.87 5.49
CA PRO A 379 -16.59 -4.81 4.14
C PRO A 379 -17.36 -3.52 3.87
N PHE A 380 -17.08 -2.88 2.74
CA PHE A 380 -17.70 -1.61 2.37
C PHE A 380 -17.82 -1.48 0.85
N PHE A 381 -18.61 -0.51 0.38
CA PHE A 381 -18.60 -0.10 -1.01
C PHE A 381 -18.56 1.43 -1.14
N ASN A 382 -18.03 1.92 -2.25
CA ASN A 382 -18.11 3.35 -2.61
C ASN A 382 -19.35 3.59 -3.47
N SER A 383 -20.18 4.56 -3.08
CA SER A 383 -21.46 4.86 -3.78
C SER A 383 -21.30 5.19 -5.26
N LYS A 384 -20.27 5.98 -5.63
CA LYS A 384 -20.09 6.45 -7.02
C LYS A 384 -18.63 6.51 -7.49
N SER A 385 -17.67 6.55 -6.56
CA SER A 385 -16.27 6.71 -6.92
C SER A 385 -15.61 5.37 -7.24
N THR A 386 -14.97 5.28 -8.41
CA THR A 386 -14.05 4.17 -8.74
C THR A 386 -12.69 4.50 -8.14
N LYS A 387 -12.09 3.59 -7.38
CA LYS A 387 -10.77 3.78 -6.76
C LYS A 387 -9.69 3.05 -7.57
N ILE A 388 -8.65 3.77 -7.98
CA ILE A 388 -7.39 3.19 -8.47
C ILE A 388 -6.44 3.13 -7.28
N VAL A 389 -6.10 1.92 -6.82
CA VAL A 389 -5.33 1.68 -5.60
C VAL A 389 -3.94 1.21 -5.96
N TYR A 390 -2.94 1.62 -5.17
CA TYR A 390 -1.56 1.15 -5.24
C TYR A 390 -1.07 0.73 -3.86
N VAL A 391 -0.40 -0.43 -3.79
CA VAL A 391 0.15 -0.99 -2.54
C VAL A 391 1.50 -0.36 -2.26
N VAL A 392 1.56 0.49 -1.24
CA VAL A 392 2.75 1.27 -0.88
C VAL A 392 3.75 0.42 -0.10
N GLU A 393 3.24 -0.33 0.88
CA GLU A 393 4.04 -1.11 1.83
C GLU A 393 3.21 -2.24 2.43
N GLY A 394 3.89 -3.31 2.85
CA GLY A 394 3.26 -4.45 3.50
C GLY A 394 2.72 -5.50 2.55
N ASN A 395 2.09 -6.50 3.16
CA ASN A 395 1.44 -7.61 2.50
C ASN A 395 0.04 -7.82 3.09
N GLY A 396 -0.82 -8.42 2.29
CA GLY A 396 -2.18 -8.72 2.68
C GLY A 396 -2.95 -9.35 1.54
N CYS A 397 -4.26 -9.22 1.58
CA CYS A 397 -5.11 -9.61 0.48
C CYS A 397 -6.34 -8.71 0.38
N PHE A 398 -7.07 -8.84 -0.71
CA PHE A 398 -8.40 -8.24 -0.86
C PHE A 398 -9.41 -9.27 -1.32
N GLU A 399 -10.65 -9.06 -0.94
CA GLU A 399 -11.81 -9.74 -1.52
C GLU A 399 -12.78 -8.70 -2.06
N MET A 400 -13.38 -8.98 -3.22
CA MET A 400 -14.38 -8.12 -3.83
C MET A 400 -15.52 -8.94 -4.43
N ALA A 401 -16.75 -8.54 -4.18
CA ALA A 401 -17.92 -9.11 -4.84
C ALA A 401 -18.18 -8.38 -6.17
N CYS A 402 -18.21 -9.12 -7.28
CA CYS A 402 -18.40 -8.55 -8.62
C CYS A 402 -19.53 -9.26 -9.38
N PRO A 403 -20.60 -8.55 -9.79
CA PRO A 403 -21.66 -9.14 -10.62
C PRO A 403 -21.27 -9.24 -12.10
N HIS A 404 -20.40 -8.35 -12.60
CA HIS A 404 -20.05 -8.27 -14.03
C HIS A 404 -19.25 -9.48 -14.52
N VAL A 405 -18.28 -9.96 -13.73
CA VAL A 405 -17.49 -11.14 -14.10
C VAL A 405 -18.34 -12.42 -14.06
N ALA A 406 -19.36 -12.48 -13.18
CA ALA A 406 -20.29 -13.60 -13.15
C ALA A 406 -21.10 -13.69 -14.46
N SER A 407 -21.56 -12.55 -14.98
CA SER A 407 -22.29 -12.49 -16.26
C SER A 407 -21.45 -12.91 -17.47
N GLN A 408 -20.16 -12.53 -17.52
CA GLN A 408 -19.27 -12.91 -18.63
C GLN A 408 -18.99 -14.43 -18.66
N SER A 409 -18.92 -15.08 -17.51
CA SER A 409 -18.71 -16.54 -17.43
C SER A 409 -19.91 -17.40 -17.87
N GLN A 410 -21.11 -16.82 -17.97
CA GLN A 410 -22.32 -17.50 -18.45
C GLN A 410 -22.55 -17.33 -19.97
N GLY A 411 -21.77 -16.49 -20.65
CA GLY A 411 -21.98 -16.14 -22.06
C GLY A 411 -21.57 -17.19 -23.11
N SER A 412 -21.02 -18.35 -22.72
CA SER A 412 -20.58 -19.37 -23.68
C SER A 412 -21.55 -20.55 -23.87
N GLN A 413 -22.58 -20.70 -23.03
CA GLN A 413 -23.60 -21.73 -23.19
C GLN A 413 -24.98 -21.25 -22.74
N THR A 414 -25.96 -21.47 -23.63
CA THR A 414 -27.43 -21.46 -23.43
C THR A 414 -28.24 -20.14 -23.54
N ARG A 415 -28.92 -20.04 -24.69
CA ARG A 415 -30.37 -19.76 -24.92
C ARG A 415 -31.07 -18.67 -24.10
N LYS A 416 -31.66 -17.75 -24.87
CA LYS A 416 -32.77 -16.84 -24.50
C LYS A 416 -33.77 -17.52 -23.56
N GLY A 417 -34.03 -16.88 -22.42
CA GLY A 417 -35.20 -17.12 -21.59
C GLY A 417 -34.94 -17.89 -20.29
N VAL A 418 -34.18 -17.31 -19.35
CA VAL A 418 -34.29 -17.56 -17.91
C VAL A 418 -33.96 -16.25 -17.20
N THR A 419 -34.79 -15.85 -16.24
CA THR A 419 -34.63 -14.68 -15.35
C THR A 419 -33.17 -14.43 -14.96
N GLU A 420 -32.68 -13.19 -15.18
CA GLU A 420 -31.36 -12.71 -14.76
C GLU A 420 -31.22 -12.82 -13.23
N SER A 421 -30.80 -13.99 -12.72
CA SER A 421 -30.39 -14.09 -11.33
C SER A 421 -29.03 -13.40 -11.22
N THR A 422 -29.00 -12.16 -10.71
CA THR A 422 -27.75 -11.44 -10.42
C THR A 422 -26.93 -12.26 -9.43
N SER A 423 -25.91 -12.95 -9.93
CA SER A 423 -24.95 -13.69 -9.12
C SER A 423 -23.68 -12.87 -8.93
N TYR A 424 -23.07 -12.97 -7.76
CA TYR A 424 -21.81 -12.31 -7.46
C TYR A 424 -20.66 -13.32 -7.56
N LYS A 425 -19.59 -12.97 -8.25
CA LYS A 425 -18.32 -13.71 -8.22
C LYS A 425 -17.40 -13.10 -7.17
N LYS A 426 -16.84 -13.92 -6.28
CA LYS A 426 -15.72 -13.53 -5.40
C LYS A 426 -14.49 -13.33 -6.28
N LEU A 427 -13.93 -12.13 -6.23
CA LEU A 427 -12.62 -11.82 -6.77
C LEU A 427 -11.65 -11.69 -5.60
N TYR A 428 -10.44 -12.19 -5.81
CA TYR A 428 -9.41 -12.28 -4.78
C TYR A 428 -8.05 -11.99 -5.40
N ALA A 429 -7.14 -11.42 -4.61
CA ALA A 429 -5.71 -11.51 -4.85
C ALA A 429 -4.91 -11.26 -3.57
N HIS A 430 -3.72 -11.86 -3.51
CA HIS A 430 -2.69 -11.43 -2.58
C HIS A 430 -2.12 -10.08 -3.03
N LEU A 431 -1.79 -9.26 -2.06
CA LEU A 431 -1.30 -7.91 -2.25
C LEU A 431 0.12 -7.82 -1.73
N SER A 432 1.03 -7.37 -2.58
CA SER A 432 2.39 -7.01 -2.21
C SER A 432 2.74 -5.62 -2.70
N ARG A 433 3.77 -5.02 -2.08
CA ARG A 433 4.29 -3.71 -2.49
C ARG A 433 4.47 -3.62 -4.00
N GLY A 434 3.91 -2.58 -4.61
CA GLY A 434 3.99 -2.34 -6.05
C GLY A 434 2.80 -2.85 -6.85
N ASP A 435 1.92 -3.64 -6.26
CA ASP A 435 0.69 -4.06 -6.90
C ASP A 435 -0.32 -2.90 -6.98
N ALA A 436 -1.25 -3.02 -7.92
CA ALA A 436 -2.32 -2.07 -8.12
C ALA A 436 -3.67 -2.77 -8.32
N LEU A 437 -4.74 -2.07 -7.94
CA LEU A 437 -6.11 -2.55 -8.02
C LEU A 437 -7.02 -1.48 -8.60
N VAL A 438 -8.13 -1.91 -9.20
CA VAL A 438 -9.26 -1.04 -9.49
C VAL A 438 -10.49 -1.52 -8.73
N ILE A 439 -11.08 -0.66 -7.92
CA ILE A 439 -12.33 -0.96 -7.20
C ILE A 439 -13.43 -0.12 -7.85
N PRO A 440 -14.30 -0.71 -8.68
CA PRO A 440 -15.39 0.03 -9.29
C PRO A 440 -16.41 0.49 -8.25
N ALA A 441 -17.14 1.55 -8.57
CA ALA A 441 -18.26 2.00 -7.75
C ALA A 441 -19.28 0.87 -7.52
N GLY A 442 -19.91 0.87 -6.35
CA GLY A 442 -20.93 -0.10 -5.95
C GLY A 442 -20.41 -1.49 -5.56
N HIS A 443 -19.13 -1.82 -5.81
CA HIS A 443 -18.61 -3.15 -5.51
C HIS A 443 -18.22 -3.28 -4.03
N PRO A 444 -18.81 -4.24 -3.27
CA PRO A 444 -18.38 -4.56 -1.93
C PRO A 444 -16.94 -5.10 -1.92
N VAL A 445 -16.10 -4.54 -1.07
CA VAL A 445 -14.68 -4.85 -0.96
C VAL A 445 -14.23 -4.88 0.49
N THR A 446 -13.22 -5.71 0.79
CA THR A 446 -12.49 -5.74 2.06
C THR A 446 -10.99 -5.87 1.80
N PHE A 447 -10.19 -5.34 2.73
CA PHE A 447 -8.74 -5.47 2.73
C PHE A 447 -8.29 -6.04 4.05
N ILE A 448 -7.39 -7.02 4.00
CA ILE A 448 -6.91 -7.74 5.17
C ILE A 448 -5.39 -7.64 5.18
N ALA A 449 -4.82 -7.17 6.29
CA ALA A 449 -3.39 -7.14 6.48
C ALA A 449 -2.89 -8.49 7.00
N ASP A 450 -1.67 -8.86 6.59
CA ASP A 450 -1.00 -10.03 7.14
C ASP A 450 -0.80 -9.92 8.65
N GLN A 451 -0.65 -11.08 9.31
CA GLN A 451 -0.50 -11.16 10.78
C GLN A 451 0.75 -10.43 11.33
N ASN A 452 1.79 -10.28 10.51
CA ASN A 452 3.10 -9.78 10.97
C ASN A 452 3.51 -8.45 10.33
N GLN A 453 2.69 -7.87 9.45
CA GLN A 453 3.02 -6.64 8.74
C GLN A 453 1.80 -5.75 8.55
N ASN A 454 1.97 -4.45 8.72
CA ASN A 454 0.95 -3.46 8.38
C ASN A 454 0.80 -3.40 6.86
N LEU A 455 -0.43 -3.23 6.36
CA LEU A 455 -0.71 -2.97 4.96
C LEU A 455 -0.98 -1.48 4.74
N GLN A 456 -0.28 -0.86 3.78
CA GLN A 456 -0.47 0.54 3.42
C GLN A 456 -0.83 0.70 1.95
N LEU A 457 -1.90 1.45 1.71
CA LEU A 457 -2.46 1.65 0.37
C LEU A 457 -2.66 3.14 0.13
N VAL A 458 -2.34 3.60 -1.08
CA VAL A 458 -2.80 4.90 -1.59
C VAL A 458 -3.85 4.65 -2.66
N SER A 459 -4.90 5.47 -2.69
CA SER A 459 -5.90 5.37 -3.75
C SER A 459 -6.32 6.72 -4.30
N PHE A 460 -6.54 6.74 -5.62
CA PHE A 460 -7.08 7.87 -6.36
C PHE A 460 -8.52 7.53 -6.73
N GLY A 461 -9.47 8.27 -6.17
CA GLY A 461 -10.87 8.09 -6.50
C GLY A 461 -11.29 8.97 -7.65
N ILE A 462 -11.82 8.37 -8.70
CA ILE A 462 -12.42 9.02 -9.86
C ILE A 462 -13.92 9.20 -9.62
N ASN A 463 -14.53 10.26 -10.14
CA ASN A 463 -15.93 10.64 -9.91
C ASN A 463 -16.22 10.85 -8.41
N ALA A 464 -15.33 11.57 -7.74
CA ALA A 464 -15.23 11.60 -6.30
C ALA A 464 -16.33 12.42 -5.62
N GLN A 465 -16.93 13.42 -6.26
CA GLN A 465 -17.64 14.55 -5.63
C GLN A 465 -18.50 14.14 -4.43
N ASN A 466 -19.79 13.91 -4.51
CA ASN A 466 -20.56 13.47 -3.34
C ASN A 466 -20.42 11.96 -3.02
N ASN A 467 -19.22 11.37 -3.11
CA ASN A 467 -19.01 9.95 -2.85
C ASN A 467 -19.12 9.64 -1.36
N LYS A 468 -19.99 8.69 -1.03
CA LYS A 468 -20.11 8.07 0.29
C LYS A 468 -19.45 6.70 0.30
N ARG A 469 -18.75 6.39 1.39
CA ARG A 469 -18.31 5.04 1.73
C ARG A 469 -19.34 4.41 2.65
N ASN A 470 -19.93 3.30 2.23
CA ASN A 470 -20.98 2.62 2.96
C ASN A 470 -20.42 1.31 3.51
N PHE A 471 -20.25 1.23 4.83
CA PHE A 471 -19.84 0.00 5.50
C PHE A 471 -21.02 -0.96 5.62
N LEU A 472 -20.75 -2.25 5.42
CA LEU A 472 -21.72 -3.35 5.44
C LEU A 472 -21.65 -4.17 6.74
N ALA A 473 -20.63 -3.93 7.56
CA ALA A 473 -20.44 -4.54 8.88
C ALA A 473 -19.70 -3.58 9.81
N GLY A 474 -19.67 -3.92 11.10
CA GLY A 474 -19.16 -3.03 12.15
C GLY A 474 -20.29 -2.31 12.88
N GLN A 475 -19.97 -1.63 13.98
CA GLN A 475 -20.98 -0.91 14.77
C GLN A 475 -21.68 0.18 13.92
N GLU A 476 -20.93 0.87 13.07
CA GLU A 476 -21.45 1.80 12.08
C GLU A 476 -21.52 1.14 10.69
N ASN A 477 -22.71 0.64 10.33
CA ASN A 477 -22.97 0.07 9.01
C ASN A 477 -24.37 0.46 8.50
N VAL A 478 -24.57 0.41 7.18
CA VAL A 478 -25.83 0.83 6.54
C VAL A 478 -27.00 -0.12 6.82
N LEU A 479 -26.72 -1.40 7.09
CA LEU A 479 -27.77 -2.40 7.36
C LEU A 479 -28.41 -2.19 8.74
N ASN A 480 -27.67 -1.58 9.68
CA ASN A 480 -28.23 -1.16 10.97
C ASN A 480 -29.34 -0.09 10.84
N GLN A 481 -29.37 0.64 9.71
CA GLN A 481 -30.35 1.70 9.45
C GLN A 481 -31.67 1.18 8.86
N LEU A 482 -31.76 -0.11 8.52
CA LEU A 482 -33.00 -0.71 8.03
C LEU A 482 -34.07 -0.73 9.13
N GLU A 483 -35.32 -0.47 8.74
CA GLU A 483 -36.49 -0.68 9.59
C GLU A 483 -36.59 -2.15 10.02
N LYS A 484 -37.26 -2.39 11.15
CA LYS A 484 -37.39 -3.72 11.75
C LYS A 484 -38.03 -4.69 10.75
N GLU A 485 -39.15 -4.28 10.17
CA GLU A 485 -39.94 -5.04 9.21
C GLU A 485 -39.13 -5.30 7.92
N ALA A 486 -38.33 -4.33 7.49
CA ALA A 486 -37.45 -4.49 6.34
C ALA A 486 -36.37 -5.55 6.60
N LYS A 487 -35.80 -5.62 7.81
CA LYS A 487 -34.85 -6.68 8.18
C LYS A 487 -35.55 -8.05 8.17
N GLU A 488 -36.76 -8.15 8.74
CA GLU A 488 -37.51 -9.40 8.79
C GLU A 488 -37.79 -9.97 7.40
N LEU A 489 -38.31 -9.12 6.51
CA LEU A 489 -38.60 -9.49 5.13
C LEU A 489 -37.33 -9.80 4.33
N SER A 490 -36.24 -9.06 4.55
CA SER A 490 -34.99 -9.22 3.78
C SER A 490 -34.22 -10.48 4.15
N PHE A 491 -34.19 -10.85 5.42
CA PHE A 491 -33.43 -12.00 5.91
C PHE A 491 -34.30 -13.23 6.23
N ASN A 492 -35.63 -13.10 6.11
CA ASN A 492 -36.59 -14.16 6.40
C ASN A 492 -36.41 -14.75 7.81
N THR A 493 -36.15 -13.90 8.79
CA THR A 493 -36.03 -14.25 10.22
C THR A 493 -36.45 -13.06 11.08
N ARG A 494 -36.55 -13.23 12.40
CA ARG A 494 -36.94 -12.16 13.33
C ARG A 494 -35.91 -11.03 13.34
N ALA A 495 -36.35 -9.79 13.36
CA ALA A 495 -35.44 -8.65 13.35
C ALA A 495 -34.53 -8.62 14.58
N GLU A 496 -34.99 -9.10 15.74
CA GLU A 496 -34.17 -9.16 16.95
C GLU A 496 -32.92 -10.02 16.73
N GLU A 497 -33.05 -11.12 15.99
CA GLU A 497 -31.94 -12.00 15.65
C GLU A 497 -30.97 -11.33 14.65
N VAL A 498 -31.49 -10.67 13.62
CA VAL A 498 -30.67 -9.87 12.69
C VAL A 498 -29.90 -8.77 13.43
N GLU A 499 -30.58 -8.05 14.32
CA GLU A 499 -29.98 -6.98 15.11
C GLU A 499 -28.94 -7.49 16.10
N GLU A 500 -29.18 -8.61 16.77
CA GLU A 500 -28.21 -9.26 17.63
C GLU A 500 -26.93 -9.58 16.84
N ILE A 501 -27.06 -10.23 15.68
CA ILE A 501 -25.93 -10.59 14.83
C ILE A 501 -25.16 -9.35 14.35
N PHE A 502 -25.84 -8.33 13.82
CA PHE A 502 -25.18 -7.13 13.29
C PHE A 502 -24.57 -6.25 14.38
N LYS A 503 -25.06 -6.33 15.63
CA LYS A 503 -24.50 -5.62 16.79
C LYS A 503 -23.39 -6.40 17.50
N ASN A 504 -23.07 -7.64 17.09
CA ASN A 504 -21.99 -8.42 17.73
C ASN A 504 -20.61 -7.80 17.54
N GLN A 505 -20.35 -7.24 16.36
CA GLN A 505 -19.10 -6.50 16.11
C GLN A 505 -19.16 -5.13 16.81
N LYS A 506 -18.24 -4.91 17.75
CA LYS A 506 -18.19 -3.69 18.58
C LYS A 506 -17.29 -2.60 18.01
N ASP A 507 -16.37 -2.94 17.11
CA ASP A 507 -15.51 -1.98 16.44
C ASP A 507 -16.16 -1.48 15.12
N SER A 508 -15.84 -0.25 14.72
CA SER A 508 -16.24 0.34 13.43
C SER A 508 -15.05 0.46 12.47
N TYR A 509 -15.32 0.34 11.17
CA TYR A 509 -14.41 0.59 10.04
C TYR A 509 -13.24 -0.38 9.89
N PHE A 510 -12.45 -0.59 10.94
CA PHE A 510 -11.36 -1.55 11.00
C PHE A 510 -11.57 -2.50 12.17
N VAL A 511 -11.35 -3.79 11.96
CA VAL A 511 -11.60 -4.83 12.96
C VAL A 511 -10.45 -5.82 12.97
N ALA A 512 -10.42 -6.73 13.93
CA ALA A 512 -9.48 -7.84 13.92
C ALA A 512 -9.70 -8.70 12.66
N GLY A 513 -8.62 -8.93 11.92
CA GLY A 513 -8.61 -9.78 10.75
C GLY A 513 -8.64 -11.27 11.11
N PRO A 514 -9.00 -12.13 10.15
CA PRO A 514 -9.01 -13.58 10.34
C PRO A 514 -7.60 -14.14 10.59
N LYS A 515 -7.45 -15.01 11.60
CA LYS A 515 -6.16 -15.63 11.98
C LYS A 515 -5.71 -16.75 11.04
N GLU A 516 -6.64 -17.45 10.39
CA GLU A 516 -6.40 -18.65 9.57
C GLU A 516 -6.64 -18.40 8.06
N PHE A 517 -6.44 -17.17 7.60
CA PHE A 517 -6.75 -16.84 6.20
C PHE A 517 -5.86 -17.62 5.22
N GLU A 518 -4.60 -17.84 5.58
CA GLU A 518 -3.65 -18.62 4.77
C GLU A 518 -3.93 -20.15 4.83
N GLU A 519 -4.35 -20.70 5.97
CA GLU A 519 -4.55 -22.14 6.16
C GLU A 519 -5.83 -22.69 5.52
N ARG A 520 -6.94 -21.93 5.51
CA ARG A 520 -8.21 -22.37 4.90
C ARG A 520 -8.15 -22.37 3.37
N GLU A 521 -7.40 -21.45 2.78
CA GLU A 521 -7.19 -21.37 1.34
C GLU A 521 -6.10 -22.37 0.88
N GLU A 522 -5.08 -22.70 1.70
CA GLU A 522 -4.08 -23.77 1.43
C GLU A 522 -4.69 -25.17 1.28
N LYS A 523 -5.85 -25.44 1.89
CA LYS A 523 -6.55 -26.72 1.78
C LYS A 523 -7.53 -26.81 0.61
N GLY A 524 -7.48 -25.86 -0.34
CA GLY A 524 -8.41 -25.84 -1.48
C GLY A 524 -9.87 -25.80 -1.04
N GLY A 525 -10.14 -25.10 0.07
CA GLY A 525 -11.43 -25.13 0.73
C GLY A 525 -12.55 -24.69 -0.21
N ARG A 526 -13.36 -25.66 -0.66
CA ARG A 526 -14.81 -25.50 -0.69
C ARG A 526 -15.23 -25.10 0.73
N GLY A 527 -15.07 -23.83 1.07
CA GLY A 527 -15.87 -23.24 2.14
C GLY A 527 -17.30 -23.57 1.77
N GLN A 528 -18.02 -24.22 2.68
CA GLN A 528 -19.45 -24.43 2.54
C GLN A 528 -20.04 -23.12 2.03
N ARG A 529 -20.44 -23.09 0.76
CA ARG A 529 -21.54 -22.21 0.38
C ARG A 529 -22.60 -22.55 1.43
N LEU A 530 -23.04 -21.56 2.20
CA LEU A 530 -24.36 -21.67 2.83
C LEU A 530 -25.37 -21.66 1.68
N SER A 531 -25.41 -22.76 0.93
CA SER A 531 -26.47 -23.10 0.01
C SER A 531 -27.59 -23.68 0.87
N SER A 532 -28.39 -22.81 1.47
CA SER A 532 -29.77 -23.19 1.75
C SER A 532 -30.59 -22.82 0.51
N ILE A 533 -30.62 -23.74 -0.46
CA ILE A 533 -31.60 -23.77 -1.57
C ILE A 533 -32.64 -24.88 -1.27
N LEU A 534 -32.80 -25.29 -0.01
CA LEU A 534 -33.78 -26.30 0.38
C LEU A 534 -34.58 -25.77 1.56
N ASP A 535 -35.62 -25.00 1.23
CA ASP A 535 -36.93 -25.01 1.92
C ASP A 535 -38.00 -24.24 1.09
N PHE A 536 -38.01 -24.43 -0.23
CA PHE A 536 -39.18 -24.16 -1.06
C PHE A 536 -39.82 -25.49 -1.48
N ALA A 537 -40.35 -26.19 -0.49
CA ALA A 537 -41.27 -27.30 -0.69
C ALA A 537 -42.15 -27.47 0.56
N ALA A 538 -43.05 -26.51 0.81
CA ALA A 538 -44.32 -26.74 1.51
C ALA A 538 -45.18 -25.47 1.52
N PHE A 539 -46.20 -25.49 0.65
CA PHE A 539 -47.42 -24.65 0.59
C PHE A 539 -47.32 -23.19 0.14
#